data_AF-A0A3D5K5G7-F1
#
_entry.id   AF-A0A3D5K5G7-F1
#
_cell.length_a   1.000
_cell.length_b   1.000
_cell.length_c   1.000
_cell.angle_alpha   90.00
_cell.angle_beta   90.00
_cell.angle_gamma   90.00
#
_symmetry.space_group_name_H-M   'P 1'
#
loop_
_entity.id
_entity.type
_entity.pdbx_description
1 polymer ?
#
loop_
_entity_poly.entity_id
_entity_poly.type
_entity_poly.pdbx_seq_one_letter_code
_entity_poly.pdbx_strand_id
1 'polypeptide(L)'
;MSESVTAVTSVAVNGGPTPTLLDRLADRLADLGDQVPQVVKLPGWVEPAFLRSVALVAIVASLVLAFVAARIIRRMVVRIVVVVVLVALTAGIWSQRVELADCAAECSCALFGQVVQIPADLNPNC
;
A
#
# COMPACT_ATOMS: atom_id res chain seq x y z
N MET A 1 3.09 40.60 50.09
CA MET A 1 2.15 40.05 51.07
C MET A 1 0.94 39.61 50.26
N SER A 2 0.90 38.45 49.60
CA SER A 2 0.94 37.06 50.12
C SER A 2 -0.15 36.90 51.18
N GLU A 3 -1.20 36.06 51.07
CA GLU A 3 -1.27 34.60 50.85
C GLU A 3 -2.74 34.21 50.45
N SER A 4 -2.99 33.45 49.37
CA SER A 4 -3.31 31.99 49.26
C SER A 4 -4.56 31.49 50.02
N VAL A 5 -5.43 30.71 49.34
CA VAL A 5 -5.93 29.37 49.76
C VAL A 5 -6.59 28.67 48.55
N THR A 6 -5.85 27.75 47.93
CA THR A 6 -6.37 26.67 47.07
C THR A 6 -7.02 25.61 47.95
N ALA A 7 -8.34 25.41 47.81
CA ALA A 7 -9.04 24.31 48.46
C ALA A 7 -8.69 22.99 47.74
N VAL A 8 -7.64 22.33 48.20
CA VAL A 8 -7.37 20.93 47.89
C VAL A 8 -8.29 20.09 48.78
N THR A 9 -9.34 19.54 48.21
CA THR A 9 -10.21 18.58 48.89
C THR A 9 -9.43 17.27 49.08
N SER A 10 -8.93 17.07 50.30
CA SER A 10 -8.37 15.80 50.74
C SER A 10 -9.50 14.79 50.90
N VAL A 11 -9.50 13.75 50.07
CA VAL A 11 -10.37 12.58 50.27
C VAL A 11 -9.72 11.71 51.34
N ALA A 12 -10.35 11.64 52.51
CA ALA A 12 -9.99 10.73 53.58
C ALA A 12 -10.21 9.28 53.10
N VAL A 13 -9.12 8.53 52.94
CA VAL A 13 -9.15 7.09 52.67
C VAL A 13 -9.42 6.39 54.00
N ASN A 14 -10.69 6.13 54.32
CA ASN A 14 -11.06 5.20 55.38
C ASN A 14 -10.72 3.78 54.92
N GLY A 15 -10.03 3.03 55.78
CA GLY A 15 -9.44 1.71 55.48
C GLY A 15 -10.47 0.62 55.17
N GLY A 16 -10.85 0.52 53.90
CA GLY A 16 -11.41 -0.69 53.28
C GLY A 16 -10.38 -1.37 52.37
N PRO A 17 -10.60 -2.63 51.95
CA PRO A 17 -9.75 -3.30 50.97
C PRO A 17 -9.63 -2.41 49.73
N THR A 18 -8.40 -2.06 49.32
CA THR A 18 -8.18 -1.26 48.12
C THR A 18 -8.70 -2.05 46.91
N PRO A 19 -9.75 -1.57 46.20
CA PRO A 19 -10.19 -2.27 45.00
C PRO A 19 -9.05 -2.23 43.99
N THR A 20 -8.72 -3.40 43.45
CA THR A 20 -7.62 -3.53 42.49
C THR A 20 -8.02 -2.86 41.17
N LEU A 21 -7.03 -2.55 40.31
CA LEU A 21 -7.34 -2.02 38.97
C LEU A 21 -8.23 -2.97 38.15
N LEU A 22 -8.15 -4.27 38.42
CA LEU A 22 -8.99 -5.28 37.78
C LEU A 22 -10.45 -5.14 38.21
N ASP A 23 -10.73 -4.84 39.48
CA ASP A 23 -12.09 -4.59 39.96
C ASP A 23 -12.70 -3.35 39.28
N ARG A 24 -11.91 -2.28 39.13
CA ARG A 24 -12.38 -1.06 38.42
C ARG A 24 -12.62 -1.31 36.94
N LEU A 25 -11.80 -2.14 36.30
CA LEU A 25 -12.00 -2.53 34.91
C LEU A 25 -13.23 -3.42 34.76
N ALA A 26 -13.44 -4.36 35.69
CA ALA A 26 -14.62 -5.22 35.72
C ALA A 26 -15.91 -4.40 35.86
N ASP A 27 -15.95 -3.42 36.77
CA ASP A 27 -17.07 -2.48 36.91
C ASP A 27 -17.31 -1.68 35.62
N ARG A 28 -16.25 -1.21 34.96
CA ARG A 28 -16.36 -0.50 33.68
C ARG A 28 -16.86 -1.38 32.55
N LEU A 29 -16.39 -2.62 32.46
CA LEU A 29 -16.86 -3.58 31.46
C LEU A 29 -18.34 -3.93 31.68
N ALA A 30 -18.78 -4.04 32.94
CA ALA A 30 -20.19 -4.24 33.29
C ALA A 30 -21.05 -3.03 32.89
N ASP A 31 -20.61 -1.81 33.22
CA ASP A 31 -21.25 -0.54 32.86
C ASP A 31 -21.36 -0.37 31.33
N LEU A 32 -20.28 -0.67 30.59
CA LEU A 32 -20.29 -0.69 29.14
C LEU A 32 -21.26 -1.73 28.59
N GLY A 33 -21.32 -2.93 29.18
CA GLY A 33 -22.22 -4.00 28.79
C GLY A 33 -23.71 -3.66 28.96
N ASP A 34 -24.05 -2.87 29.97
CA ASP A 34 -25.42 -2.36 30.20
C ASP A 34 -25.76 -1.19 29.26
N GLN A 35 -24.75 -0.39 28.90
CA GLN A 35 -24.91 0.70 27.95
C GLN A 35 -24.96 0.25 26.49
N VAL A 36 -24.50 -0.97 26.18
CA VAL A 36 -24.74 -1.55 24.85
C VAL A 36 -26.22 -1.94 24.77
N PRO A 37 -27.02 -1.39 23.84
CA PRO A 37 -28.37 -1.86 23.64
C PRO A 37 -28.32 -3.34 23.23
N GLN A 38 -28.67 -4.22 24.17
CA GLN A 38 -28.57 -5.68 24.06
C GLN A 38 -29.40 -6.25 22.89
N VAL A 39 -30.32 -5.46 22.33
CA VAL A 39 -31.05 -5.81 21.11
C VAL A 39 -31.32 -4.52 20.34
N VAL A 40 -30.49 -4.18 19.36
CA VAL A 40 -30.92 -3.29 18.29
C VAL A 40 -31.98 -4.05 17.50
N LYS A 41 -33.24 -3.93 17.91
CA LYS A 41 -34.36 -4.43 17.14
C LYS A 41 -34.29 -3.73 15.79
N LEU A 42 -33.99 -4.50 14.74
CA LEU A 42 -34.14 -4.01 13.39
C LEU A 42 -35.59 -3.50 13.25
N PRO A 43 -35.78 -2.32 12.67
CA PRO A 43 -37.12 -1.79 12.50
C PRO A 43 -37.94 -2.78 11.66
N GLY A 44 -39.23 -2.93 11.97
CA GLY A 44 -40.06 -4.06 11.50
C GLY A 44 -40.24 -4.18 9.98
N TRP A 45 -39.70 -3.26 9.20
CA TRP A 45 -39.64 -3.31 7.74
C TRP A 45 -38.39 -4.02 7.19
N VAL A 46 -37.43 -4.40 8.06
CA VAL A 46 -36.20 -5.09 7.66
C VAL A 46 -36.31 -6.57 7.98
N GLU A 47 -36.76 -7.38 7.01
CA GLU A 47 -36.71 -8.83 7.16
C GLU A 47 -35.25 -9.36 7.18
N PRO A 48 -34.87 -10.21 8.15
CA PRO A 48 -33.53 -10.80 8.24
C PRO A 48 -33.18 -11.73 7.07
N ALA A 49 -34.18 -12.26 6.37
CA ALA A 49 -33.99 -13.06 5.17
C ALA A 49 -33.49 -12.20 3.99
N PHE A 50 -33.93 -10.93 3.90
CA PHE A 50 -33.48 -10.00 2.89
C PHE A 50 -32.02 -9.60 3.11
N LEU A 51 -31.60 -9.35 4.35
CA LEU A 51 -30.19 -9.06 4.68
C LEU A 51 -29.25 -10.22 4.32
N ARG A 52 -29.64 -11.47 4.62
CA ARG A 52 -28.82 -12.64 4.29
C ARG A 52 -28.65 -12.82 2.79
N SER A 53 -29.72 -12.64 2.03
CA SER A 53 -29.66 -12.74 0.56
C SER A 53 -28.84 -11.61 -0.04
N VAL A 54 -29.06 -10.36 0.39
CA VAL A 54 -28.25 -9.20 -0.06
C VAL A 54 -26.78 -9.36 0.32
N ALA A 55 -26.48 -9.84 1.53
CA ALA A 55 -25.10 -10.10 1.95
C ALA A 55 -24.44 -11.18 1.09
N LEU A 56 -25.14 -12.28 0.78
CA LEU A 56 -24.64 -13.31 -0.13
C LEU A 56 -24.39 -12.75 -1.53
N VAL A 57 -25.32 -11.96 -2.07
CA VAL A 57 -25.16 -11.30 -3.37
C VAL A 57 -23.98 -10.34 -3.35
N ALA A 58 -23.81 -9.55 -2.29
CA ALA A 58 -22.69 -8.62 -2.14
C ALA A 58 -21.34 -9.33 -2.07
N ILE A 59 -21.27 -10.46 -1.35
CA ILE A 59 -20.06 -11.30 -1.29
C ILE A 59 -19.73 -11.84 -2.68
N VAL A 60 -20.69 -12.45 -3.37
CA VAL A 60 -20.49 -13.00 -4.71
C VAL A 60 -20.08 -11.90 -5.70
N ALA A 61 -20.76 -10.75 -5.67
CA ALA A 61 -20.42 -9.61 -6.51
C ALA A 61 -19.00 -9.11 -6.24
N SER A 62 -18.59 -9.02 -4.98
CA SER A 62 -17.23 -8.61 -4.59
C SER A 62 -16.17 -9.59 -5.10
N LEU A 63 -16.43 -10.90 -5.01
CA LEU A 63 -15.53 -11.92 -5.55
C LEU A 63 -15.41 -11.84 -7.08
N VAL A 64 -16.53 -11.64 -7.78
CA VAL A 64 -16.52 -11.45 -9.24
C VAL A 64 -15.74 -10.20 -9.62
N LEU A 65 -15.96 -9.08 -8.92
CA LEU A 65 -15.26 -7.83 -9.17
C LEU A 65 -13.75 -7.98 -8.93
N ALA A 66 -13.36 -8.62 -7.84
CA ALA A 66 -11.96 -8.92 -7.54
C ALA A 66 -11.33 -9.82 -8.60
N PHE A 67 -12.05 -10.85 -9.06
CA PHE A 67 -11.59 -11.75 -10.12
C PHE A 67 -11.42 -11.02 -11.45
N VAL A 68 -12.38 -10.17 -11.83
CA VAL A 68 -12.32 -9.35 -13.05
C VAL A 68 -11.15 -8.38 -12.98
N ALA A 69 -10.99 -7.67 -11.86
CA ALA A 69 -9.86 -6.77 -11.65
C ALA A 69 -8.52 -7.53 -11.78
N ALA A 70 -8.37 -8.66 -11.10
CA ALA A 70 -7.18 -9.51 -11.18
C ALA A 70 -6.90 -9.98 -12.63
N ARG A 71 -7.95 -10.36 -13.38
CA ARG A 71 -7.82 -10.80 -14.77
C ARG A 71 -7.45 -9.66 -15.71
N ILE A 72 -8.01 -8.47 -15.52
CA ILE A 72 -7.67 -7.26 -16.28
C ILE A 72 -6.22 -6.88 -16.01
N ILE A 73 -5.80 -6.83 -14.73
CA ILE A 73 -4.40 -6.56 -14.35
C ILE A 73 -3.48 -7.57 -15.02
N ARG A 74 -3.76 -8.87 -14.94
CA ARG A 74 -2.92 -9.90 -15.56
C ARG A 74 -2.82 -9.73 -17.09
N ARG A 75 -3.89 -9.36 -17.78
CA ARG A 75 -3.85 -9.06 -19.23
C ARG A 75 -3.09 -7.77 -19.54
N MET A 76 -3.25 -6.73 -18.73
CA MET A 76 -2.57 -5.45 -18.91
C MET A 76 -1.08 -5.57 -18.65
N VAL A 77 -0.67 -6.31 -17.61
CA VAL A 77 0.74 -6.55 -17.27
C VAL A 77 1.47 -7.18 -18.45
N VAL A 78 0.90 -8.20 -19.12
CA VAL A 78 1.54 -8.81 -20.29
C VAL A 78 1.75 -7.79 -21.40
N ARG A 79 0.75 -6.95 -21.70
CA ARG A 79 0.87 -5.90 -22.73
C ARG A 79 1.93 -4.86 -22.35
N ILE A 80 1.94 -4.39 -21.11
CA ILE A 80 2.92 -3.41 -20.62
C ILE A 80 4.32 -4.00 -20.67
N VAL A 81 4.52 -5.23 -20.20
CA VAL A 81 5.81 -5.92 -20.25
C VAL A 81 6.32 -6.01 -21.68
N VAL A 82 5.47 -6.40 -22.65
CA VAL A 82 5.86 -6.46 -24.06
C VAL A 82 6.29 -5.09 -24.59
N VAL A 83 5.54 -4.02 -24.28
CA VAL A 83 5.88 -2.66 -24.69
C VAL A 83 7.21 -2.22 -24.07
N VAL A 84 7.42 -2.46 -22.77
CA VAL A 84 8.67 -2.14 -22.07
C VAL A 84 9.86 -2.88 -22.69
N VAL A 85 9.70 -4.17 -23.01
CA VAL A 85 10.74 -4.96 -23.68
C VAL A 85 11.08 -4.39 -25.06
N LEU A 86 10.08 -4.04 -25.87
CA LEU A 86 10.29 -3.42 -27.18
C LEU A 86 11.02 -2.07 -27.08
N VAL A 87 10.64 -1.23 -26.12
CA VAL A 87 11.32 0.05 -25.85
C VAL A 87 12.76 -0.18 -25.41
N ALA A 88 13.00 -1.12 -24.50
CA ALA A 88 14.35 -1.46 -24.05
C ALA A 88 15.23 -1.99 -25.19
N LEU A 89 14.69 -2.85 -26.06
CA LEU A 89 15.40 -3.33 -27.25
C LEU A 89 15.74 -2.19 -28.20
N THR A 90 14.79 -1.29 -28.46
CA THR A 90 14.99 -0.12 -29.32
C THR A 90 16.07 0.79 -28.75
N ALA A 91 16.02 1.08 -27.45
CA ALA A 91 17.01 1.89 -26.76
C ALA A 91 18.41 1.23 -26.76
N GLY A 92 18.49 -0.09 -26.58
CA GLY A 92 19.75 -0.83 -26.62
C GLY A 92 20.37 -0.90 -28.02
N ILE A 93 19.57 -0.90 -29.09
CA ILE A 93 20.08 -0.76 -30.46
C ILE A 93 20.57 0.67 -30.71
N TRP A 94 19.87 1.67 -30.16
CA TRP A 94 20.25 3.07 -30.31
C TRP A 94 21.56 3.37 -29.58
N SER A 95 21.78 2.84 -28.37
CA SER A 95 23.03 3.06 -27.64
C SER A 95 24.25 2.52 -28.41
N GLN A 96 24.10 1.38 -29.08
CA GLN A 96 25.15 0.84 -29.96
C GLN A 96 25.44 1.79 -31.14
N ARG A 97 24.42 2.44 -31.71
CA ARG A 97 24.61 3.41 -32.79
C ARG A 97 25.33 4.68 -32.34
N VAL A 98 25.04 5.16 -31.12
CA VAL A 98 25.68 6.38 -30.59
C VAL A 98 27.14 6.11 -30.24
N GLU A 99 27.47 4.97 -29.64
CA GLU A 99 28.86 4.58 -29.42
C GLU A 99 29.63 4.51 -30.76
N LEU A 100 29.04 3.94 -31.82
CA LEU A 100 29.68 3.94 -33.14
C LEU A 100 29.92 5.36 -33.71
N ALA A 101 29.04 6.32 -33.41
CA ALA A 101 29.16 7.70 -33.89
C ALA A 101 30.28 8.46 -33.14
N ASP A 102 30.36 8.29 -31.82
CA ASP A 102 31.43 8.89 -31.01
C ASP A 102 32.80 8.25 -31.32
N CYS A 103 32.84 6.96 -31.65
CA CYS A 103 34.06 6.25 -32.00
C CYS A 103 34.64 6.62 -33.38
N ALA A 104 33.80 7.09 -34.30
CA ALA A 104 34.27 7.63 -35.58
C ALA A 104 34.94 9.01 -35.42
N ALA A 105 34.66 9.72 -34.32
CA ALA A 105 35.25 11.02 -34.01
C ALA A 105 36.60 10.90 -33.27
N GLU A 106 36.75 9.91 -32.39
CA GLU A 106 37.95 9.73 -31.55
C GLU A 106 38.98 8.72 -32.11
N CYS A 107 38.70 8.10 -33.26
CA CYS A 107 39.55 7.15 -34.01
C CYS A 107 40.03 5.89 -33.25
N SER A 108 39.60 5.70 -31.99
CA SER A 108 39.86 4.49 -31.21
C SER A 108 38.74 4.23 -30.21
N CYS A 109 38.21 3.00 -30.18
CA CYS A 109 37.11 2.64 -29.29
C CYS A 109 36.97 1.14 -29.06
N ALA A 110 36.26 0.78 -27.98
CA ALA A 110 35.85 -0.58 -27.68
C ALA A 110 34.45 -0.87 -28.23
N LEU A 111 34.35 -1.57 -29.37
CA LEU A 111 33.07 -2.08 -29.87
C LEU A 111 32.79 -3.41 -29.16
N PHE A 112 31.68 -3.50 -28.40
CA PHE A 112 31.32 -4.71 -27.64
C PHE A 112 32.41 -5.22 -26.68
N GLY A 113 33.19 -4.31 -26.08
CA GLY A 113 34.29 -4.65 -25.17
C GLY A 113 35.59 -5.06 -25.86
N GLN A 114 35.66 -4.97 -27.20
CA GLN A 114 36.86 -5.26 -27.97
C GLN A 114 37.39 -3.97 -28.61
N VAL A 115 38.62 -3.60 -28.28
CA VAL A 115 39.27 -2.39 -28.80
C VAL A 115 39.59 -2.56 -30.29
N VAL A 116 38.99 -1.72 -31.13
CA VAL A 116 39.24 -1.70 -32.57
C VAL A 116 39.79 -0.33 -32.94
N GLN A 117 40.99 -0.29 -33.51
CA GLN A 117 41.55 0.91 -34.13
C GLN A 117 41.07 1.00 -35.57
N ILE A 118 40.59 2.17 -35.98
CA ILE A 118 40.14 2.43 -37.35
C ILE A 118 41.38 2.84 -38.15
N PRO A 119 41.83 2.04 -39.13
CA PRO A 119 43.01 2.39 -39.89
C PRO A 119 42.70 3.52 -40.89
N ALA A 120 43.67 4.41 -41.09
CA ALA A 120 43.53 5.65 -41.86
C ALA A 120 43.26 5.44 -43.37
N ASP A 121 43.34 4.19 -43.86
CA ASP A 121 42.96 3.84 -45.23
C ASP A 121 41.43 3.80 -45.43
N LEU A 122 40.65 3.66 -44.36
CA LEU A 122 39.18 3.61 -44.42
C LEU A 122 38.48 4.92 -43.99
N ASN A 123 39.12 5.75 -43.17
CA ASN A 123 38.61 7.08 -42.81
C ASN A 123 39.76 8.11 -42.86
N PRO A 124 39.78 9.04 -43.84
CA PRO A 124 40.85 10.04 -43.98
C PRO A 124 40.75 11.21 -42.97
N ASN A 125 39.72 11.23 -42.13
CA ASN A 125 39.59 12.15 -40.99
C ASN A 125 40.14 11.54 -39.68
N CYS A 126 40.61 10.30 -39.76
CA CYS A 126 41.56 9.67 -38.84
C CYS A 126 42.93 9.61 -39.56
#